data_AF-A0A7X5IQW6-F1
#
_entry.id   AF-A0A7X5IQW6-F1
#
_cell.length_a   1.000
_cell.length_b   1.000
_cell.length_c   1.000
_cell.angle_alpha   90.00
_cell.angle_beta   90.00
_cell.angle_gamma   90.00
#
_symmetry.space_group_name_H-M   'P 1'
#
loop_
_entity.id
_entity.type
_entity.pdbx_description
1 polymer ?
#
loop_
_entity_poly.entity_id
_entity_poly.type
_entity_poly.pdbx_seq_one_letter_code
_entity_poly.pdbx_strand_id
1 'polypeptide(L)'
;MADDRVCEGYHVIKSKRIKDVEIVLAHNPKAPSPYVTWKSYAHRQFKEFAYGNYFGDRESAEKDFRRRVEELRQDYGLPPKPRKPPGHDDMAR
;
A
#
# COMPACT_ATOMS: atom_id res chain seq x y z
N MET A 1 -11.66 -0.64 -6.79
CA MET A 1 -12.06 -1.88 -6.09
C MET A 1 -11.38 -1.82 -4.74
N ALA A 2 -12.12 -1.43 -3.70
CA ALA A 2 -11.67 -1.62 -2.32
C ALA A 2 -11.73 -3.14 -2.07
N ASP A 3 -10.65 -3.69 -1.56
CA ASP A 3 -10.54 -5.12 -1.27
C ASP A 3 -11.29 -5.35 0.04
N ASP A 4 -12.45 -6.03 0.03
CA ASP A 4 -13.29 -6.24 1.22
C ASP A 4 -12.66 -7.21 2.24
N ARG A 5 -11.33 -7.39 2.19
CA ARG A 5 -10.60 -8.23 3.12
C ARG A 5 -10.50 -7.52 4.45
N VAL A 6 -10.84 -8.24 5.52
CA VAL A 6 -10.57 -7.83 6.89
C VAL A 6 -9.44 -8.70 7.43
N CYS A 7 -8.41 -8.06 7.98
CA CYS A 7 -7.26 -8.72 8.56
C CYS A 7 -6.99 -8.13 9.95
N GLU A 8 -6.87 -8.97 10.98
CA GLU A 8 -6.68 -8.53 12.38
C GLU A 8 -7.67 -7.44 12.84
N GLY A 9 -8.90 -7.45 12.29
CA GLY A 9 -9.92 -6.45 12.57
C GLY A 9 -9.76 -5.11 11.82
N TYR A 10 -8.76 -4.97 10.95
CA TYR A 10 -8.61 -3.85 10.03
C TYR A 10 -9.16 -4.19 8.64
N HIS A 11 -9.93 -3.26 8.08
CA HIS A 11 -10.45 -3.35 6.72
C HIS A 11 -9.40 -2.89 5.73
N VAL A 12 -9.07 -3.73 4.74
CA VAL A 12 -8.11 -3.38 3.70
C VAL A 12 -8.69 -2.28 2.82
N ILE A 13 -8.09 -1.09 2.87
CA ILE A 13 -8.46 0.01 1.99
C ILE A 13 -7.80 -0.19 0.62
N LYS A 14 -6.54 -0.63 0.64
CA LYS A 14 -5.69 -0.68 -0.55
C LYS A 14 -4.63 -1.74 -0.41
N SER A 15 -4.45 -2.57 -1.42
CA SER A 15 -3.34 -3.52 -1.49
C SER A 15 -2.60 -3.35 -2.81
N LYS A 16 -1.29 -3.66 -2.80
CA LYS A 16 -0.48 -3.72 -4.00
C LYS A 16 0.47 -4.91 -3.91
N ARG A 17 0.16 -5.93 -4.70
CA ARG A 17 1.05 -7.06 -4.94
C ARG A 17 2.09 -6.74 -6.00
N ILE A 18 3.34 -7.04 -5.69
CA ILE A 18 4.52 -6.96 -6.56
C ILE A 18 5.26 -8.29 -6.42
N LYS A 19 5.18 -9.15 -7.44
CA LYS A 19 5.76 -10.50 -7.44
C LYS A 19 5.33 -11.30 -6.19
N ASP A 20 6.28 -11.57 -5.30
CA ASP A 20 6.10 -12.36 -4.07
C ASP A 20 5.66 -11.52 -2.86
N VAL A 21 5.65 -10.19 -2.96
CA VAL A 21 5.35 -9.30 -1.83
C VAL A 21 4.08 -8.52 -2.09
N GLU A 22 3.20 -8.45 -1.10
CA GLU A 22 2.02 -7.62 -1.07
C GLU A 22 2.16 -6.55 0.01
N ILE A 23 2.04 -5.29 -0.38
CA ILE A 23 1.89 -4.18 0.55
C ILE A 23 0.40 -3.94 0.74
N VAL A 24 -0.06 -3.94 1.98
CA VAL A 24 -1.45 -3.73 2.36
C VAL A 24 -1.54 -2.46 3.19
N LEU A 25 -2.55 -1.63 2.94
CA LEU A 25 -2.99 -0.52 3.76
C LEU A 25 -4.39 -0.84 4.25
N ALA A 26 -4.55 -0.91 5.57
CA ALA A 26 -5.79 -1.25 6.22
C ALA A 26 -6.19 -0.20 7.27
N HIS A 27 -7.47 -0.17 7.62
CA HIS A 27 -8.05 0.79 8.55
C HIS A 27 -9.02 0.14 9.53
N ASN A 28 -8.89 0.52 10.80
CA ASN A 28 -9.78 0.13 11.89
C ASN A 28 -10.07 1.36 12.76
N PRO A 29 -11.25 2.00 12.63
CA PRO A 29 -11.57 3.18 13.42
C PRO A 29 -11.69 2.92 14.93
N LYS A 30 -11.77 1.64 15.35
CA LYS A 30 -11.86 1.24 16.76
C LYS A 30 -10.49 0.99 17.38
N ALA A 31 -9.42 0.95 16.60
CA ALA A 31 -8.06 0.75 17.10
C ALA A 31 -7.44 2.08 17.54
N PRO A 32 -6.54 2.09 18.56
CA PRO A 32 -5.82 3.29 18.99
C PRO A 32 -4.96 3.88 17.86
N SER A 33 -4.49 3.03 16.95
CA SER A 33 -3.90 3.43 15.68
C SER A 33 -4.81 2.99 14.54
N PRO A 34 -5.61 3.91 13.98
CA PRO A 34 -6.66 3.55 13.05
C PRO A 34 -6.14 3.09 11.69
N TYR A 35 -4.92 3.48 11.29
CA TYR A 35 -4.35 3.05 10.01
C TYR A 35 -3.13 2.17 10.21
N VAL A 36 -2.96 1.18 9.35
CA VAL A 36 -1.80 0.29 9.37
C VAL A 36 -1.36 -0.08 7.97
N THR A 37 -0.06 -0.17 7.74
CA THR A 37 0.51 -0.76 6.53
C THR A 37 1.24 -2.05 6.86
N TRP A 38 0.94 -3.12 6.14
CA TRP A 38 1.61 -4.41 6.29
C TRP A 38 2.39 -4.79 5.04
N LYS A 39 3.50 -5.50 5.24
CA LYS A 39 4.18 -6.27 4.19
C LYS A 39 3.84 -7.73 4.40
N SER A 40 3.34 -8.37 3.36
CA SER A 40 2.97 -9.77 3.37
C SER A 40 3.69 -10.49 2.24
N TYR A 41 4.28 -11.65 2.52
CA TYR A 41 5.15 -12.36 1.58
C TYR A 41 4.52 -13.70 1.21
N ALA A 42 4.61 -14.10 -0.06
CA ALA A 42 3.98 -15.34 -0.53
C ALA A 42 4.68 -16.57 0.04
N HIS A 43 6.00 -16.53 0.26
CA HIS A 43 6.73 -17.59 0.96
C HIS A 43 6.28 -17.78 2.44
N ARG A 44 5.59 -16.80 3.03
CA ARG A 44 4.94 -16.92 4.35
C ARG A 44 3.43 -17.13 4.25
N GLN A 45 2.95 -17.60 3.10
CA GLN A 45 1.53 -17.76 2.76
C GLN A 45 0.68 -16.51 2.99
N PHE A 46 1.29 -15.32 2.98
CA PHE A 46 0.66 -14.07 3.39
C PHE A 46 0.08 -14.06 4.81
N LYS A 47 0.51 -14.98 5.70
CA LYS A 47 -0.02 -15.15 7.06
C LYS A 47 0.76 -14.38 8.11
N GLU A 48 2.01 -14.02 7.82
CA GLU A 48 2.87 -13.31 8.76
C GLU A 48 3.03 -11.84 8.34
N PHE A 49 2.31 -10.96 9.02
CA PHE A 49 2.41 -9.51 8.88
C PHE A 49 3.53 -8.95 9.77
N ALA A 50 4.74 -9.48 9.64
CA ALA A 50 5.86 -9.22 10.55
C ALA A 50 6.33 -7.74 10.61
N TYR A 51 5.88 -6.88 9.68
CA TYR A 51 6.31 -5.48 9.56
C TYR A 51 5.14 -4.49 9.40
N GLY A 52 4.20 -4.53 10.35
CA GLY A 52 3.13 -3.53 10.46
C GLY A 52 3.65 -2.16 10.92
N ASN A 53 3.43 -1.12 10.13
CA ASN A 53 3.59 0.26 10.58
C ASN A 53 2.21 0.84 10.90
N TYR A 54 2.01 1.35 12.11
CA TYR A 54 0.76 1.90 12.59
C TYR A 54 0.77 3.43 12.53
N PHE A 55 -0.36 4.04 12.19
CA PHE A 55 -0.49 5.47 11.98
C PHE A 55 -1.80 6.00 12.56
N GLY A 56 -1.74 7.23 13.08
CA GLY A 56 -2.92 8.02 13.46
C GLY A 56 -3.73 8.51 12.26
N ASP A 57 -3.04 8.78 11.15
CA ASP A 57 -3.62 9.47 10.00
C ASP A 57 -3.47 8.67 8.71
N ARG A 58 -4.50 8.79 7.86
CA ARG A 58 -4.53 8.17 6.54
C ARG A 58 -3.38 8.64 5.66
N GLU A 59 -3.05 9.92 5.69
CA GLU A 59 -2.02 10.50 4.81
C GLU A 59 -0.65 9.88 5.08
N SER A 60 -0.28 9.76 6.35
CA SER A 60 0.96 9.12 6.81
C SER A 60 1.01 7.66 6.37
N ALA A 61 -0.09 6.92 6.52
CA ALA A 61 -0.20 5.54 6.09
C ALA A 61 -0.13 5.39 4.56
N GLU A 62 -0.76 6.29 3.79
CA GLU A 62 -0.67 6.30 2.32
C GLU A 62 0.72 6.69 1.81
N LYS A 63 1.43 7.57 2.52
CA LYS A 63 2.83 7.92 2.20
C LYS A 63 3.74 6.73 2.43
N ASP A 64 3.62 6.04 3.57
CA ASP A 64 4.39 4.82 3.85
C ASP A 64 4.06 3.69 2.88
N PHE A 65 2.77 3.48 2.55
CA PHE A 65 2.33 2.52 1.54
C PHE A 65 3.01 2.78 0.19
N ARG A 66 2.99 4.04 -0.28
CA ARG A 66 3.63 4.41 -1.56
C ARG A 66 5.13 4.17 -1.50
N ARG A 67 5.80 4.62 -0.44
CA ARG A 67 7.24 4.41 -0.24
C ARG A 67 7.60 2.93 -0.32
N ARG A 68 6.90 2.08 0.43
CA ARG A 68 7.12 0.62 0.44
C ARG A 68 6.90 -0.03 -0.92
N VAL A 69 5.88 0.42 -1.67
CA VAL A 69 5.61 -0.04 -3.04
C VAL A 69 6.73 0.38 -3.99
N GLU A 70 7.27 1.59 -3.86
CA GLU A 70 8.39 2.06 -4.68
C GLU A 70 9.69 1.34 -4.34
N GLU A 71 10.00 1.19 -3.04
CA GLU A 71 11.13 0.41 -2.54
C GLU A 71 11.11 -1.02 -3.10
N LEU A 72 9.97 -1.71 -3.05
CA LEU A 72 9.83 -3.05 -3.63
C LEU A 72 10.04 -3.09 -5.14
N ARG A 73 9.59 -2.06 -5.86
CA ARG A 73 9.77 -2.03 -7.31
C ARG A 73 11.23 -1.82 -7.67
N GLN A 74 11.92 -0.97 -6.92
CA GLN A 74 13.35 -0.78 -7.08
C GLN A 74 14.13 -2.07 -6.76
N ASP A 75 13.79 -2.74 -5.65
CA ASP A 75 14.38 -4.04 -5.27
C ASP A 75 14.19 -5.10 -6.36
N TYR A 76 12.99 -5.16 -6.95
CA TYR A 76 12.70 -6.09 -8.06
C TYR A 76 13.17 -5.62 -9.44
N GLY A 77 13.88 -4.48 -9.54
CA GLY A 77 14.33 -3.90 -10.81
C GLY A 77 13.19 -3.53 -11.76
N LEU A 78 11.99 -3.29 -11.23
CA LEU A 78 10.82 -2.91 -12.02
C LEU A 78 10.91 -1.44 -12.43
N PRO A 79 10.52 -1.10 -13.67
CA PRO A 79 10.50 0.29 -14.09
C PRO A 79 9.60 1.13 -13.19
N PRO A 80 9.95 2.41 -12.95
CA PRO A 80 9.10 3.31 -12.20
C PRO A 80 7.72 3.36 -12.84
N LYS A 81 6.67 3.60 -12.05
CA LYS A 81 5.35 3.85 -12.63
C LYS A 81 5.51 5.03 -13.60
N PRO A 82 5.00 4.96 -14.84
CA PRO A 82 4.95 6.15 -15.67
C PRO A 82 4.18 7.19 -14.86
N ARG A 83 4.88 8.26 -14.46
CA ARG A 83 4.21 9.46 -13.95
C ARG A 83 3.38 9.90 -15.14
N LYS A 84 2.04 9.82 -15.04
CA LYS A 84 1.22 10.50 -16.04
C LYS A 84 1.76 11.94 -16.07
N PRO A 85 2.27 12.44 -17.20
CA PRO A 85 2.59 13.85 -17.28
C PRO A 85 1.32 14.60 -16.88
N PRO A 86 1.43 15.70 -16.11
CA PRO A 86 0.28 16.59 -15.95
C PRO A 86 -0.21 16.89 -17.36
N GLY A 87 -1.48 16.55 -17.64
CA GLY A 87 -2.06 16.74 -18.97
C GLY A 87 -1.85 18.18 -19.39
N HIS A 88 -1.00 18.37 -20.38
CA HIS A 88 -0.82 19.65 -21.05
C HIS A 88 -1.89 19.74 -22.15
N ASP A 89 -3.15 19.60 -21.74
CA ASP A 89 -4.34 19.67 -22.59
C ASP A 89 -4.94 21.08 -22.53
N ASP A 90 -4.13 22.12 -22.74
CA ASP A 90 -4.63 23.51 -22.86
C ASP A 90 -3.72 24.39 -23.74
N MET A 91 -3.25 23.86 -24.87
CA MET A 91 -2.69 24.70 -25.95
C MET A 91 -3.08 24.17 -27.33
N ALA A 92 -4.38 24.20 -27.65
CA ALA A 92 -4.84 24.19 -29.03
C ALA A 92 -6.28 24.72 -29.15
N ARG A 93 -6.48 26.04 -29.10
CA ARG A 93 -7.22 26.75 -30.15
C ARG A 93 -7.12 28.27 -30.01
#